data_AF-A0A3S1R1N3-F1
#
_entry.id   AF-A0A3S1R1N3-F1
#
_cell.length_a   1.000
_cell.length_b   1.000
_cell.length_c   1.000
_cell.angle_alpha   90.00
_cell.angle_beta   90.00
_cell.angle_gamma   90.00
#
_symmetry.space_group_name_H-M   'P 1'
#
loop_
_entity.id
_entity.type
_entity.pdbx_description
1 polymer ?
#
loop_
_entity_poly.entity_id
_entity_poly.type
_entity_poly.pdbx_seq_one_letter_code
_entity_poly.pdbx_strand_id
1 'polypeptide(L)'
;MLERNRNKEATATIAEISAQYDRVALVFQGGGALGAYQAGVYQALAEAGCEPSWLSGVSIGAINAAIIAGNESSRRLQRLEQFWQTISGRKIWAYTPEGDIYRDIRNRTSSWMTMVMGQPGFFKPRNPNPWMEQPGAEGATSFYDTAELKETLQSLIDFDILNDGKKRLSVGAVNVRTGNFVYFDTDKVRIEPEHIMASGALPPAFPSIRIEGEYYW
;
A
#
# COMPACT_ATOMS: atom_id res chain seq x y z
N MET A 1 -24.72 44.75 29.60
CA MET A 1 -25.38 43.54 29.05
C MET A 1 -24.94 43.41 27.59
N LEU A 2 -24.08 42.50 27.15
CA LEU A 2 -23.60 41.23 27.69
C LEU A 2 -22.14 41.05 27.22
N GLU A 3 -21.20 41.02 28.16
CA GLU A 3 -19.95 40.29 27.96
C GLU A 3 -20.30 38.81 27.81
N ARG A 4 -20.27 38.30 26.57
CA ARG A 4 -20.23 36.85 26.35
C ARG A 4 -18.78 36.38 26.50
N ASN A 5 -18.36 36.31 27.76
CA ASN A 5 -17.31 35.40 28.16
C ASN A 5 -17.81 33.96 27.98
N ARG A 6 -17.17 33.21 27.11
CA ARG A 6 -16.90 31.78 27.35
C ARG A 6 -15.77 31.35 26.42
N ASN A 7 -14.59 31.22 27.02
CA ASN A 7 -13.47 30.37 26.63
C ASN A 7 -13.85 29.39 25.50
N LYS A 8 -13.34 29.63 24.29
CA LYS A 8 -12.92 28.49 23.48
C LYS A 8 -11.71 27.95 24.24
N GLU A 9 -11.90 26.91 25.04
CA GLU A 9 -10.78 26.05 25.41
C GLU A 9 -10.03 25.78 24.12
N ALA A 10 -8.73 26.12 24.09
CA ALA A 10 -7.91 25.87 22.92
C ALA A 10 -8.07 24.38 22.60
N THR A 11 -8.65 24.06 21.45
CA THR A 11 -8.84 22.67 21.03
C THR A 11 -7.46 22.01 21.06
N ALA A 12 -7.32 20.96 21.87
CA ALA A 12 -6.06 20.23 21.97
C ALA A 12 -5.58 19.82 20.56
N THR A 13 -4.30 20.03 20.30
CA THR A 13 -3.63 19.64 19.07
C THR A 13 -3.66 18.11 18.93
N ILE A 14 -3.51 17.61 17.69
CA ILE A 14 -3.44 16.16 17.47
C ILE A 14 -2.27 15.54 18.24
N ALA A 15 -1.12 16.23 18.31
CA ALA A 15 0.01 15.81 19.14
C ALA A 15 -0.38 15.61 20.61
N GLU A 16 -1.03 16.60 21.22
CA GLU A 16 -1.49 16.54 22.62
C GLU A 16 -2.54 15.45 22.86
N ILE A 17 -3.43 15.21 21.88
CA ILE A 17 -4.41 14.12 21.96
C ILE A 17 -3.69 12.76 21.86
N SER A 18 -2.79 12.61 20.89
CA SER A 18 -2.07 11.34 20.65
C SER A 18 -1.16 10.94 21.82
N ALA A 19 -0.54 11.92 22.49
CA ALA A 19 0.33 11.69 23.64
C ALA A 19 -0.40 11.15 24.88
N GLN A 20 -1.73 11.22 24.93
CA GLN A 20 -2.55 10.67 26.02
C GLN A 20 -2.74 9.16 25.93
N TYR A 21 -2.36 8.53 24.81
CA TYR A 21 -2.56 7.12 24.57
C TYR A 21 -1.21 6.40 24.46
N ASP A 22 -1.07 5.27 25.15
CA ASP A 22 0.10 4.40 25.04
C ASP A 22 0.28 3.84 23.61
N ARG A 23 -0.81 3.79 22.84
CA ARG A 23 -0.82 3.29 21.47
C ARG A 23 -1.75 4.08 20.59
N VAL A 24 -1.19 4.60 19.50
CA VAL A 24 -1.94 5.19 18.38
C VAL A 24 -1.77 4.29 17.17
N ALA A 25 -2.90 3.85 16.62
CA ALA A 25 -2.95 2.99 15.44
C ALA A 25 -3.45 3.76 14.22
N LEU A 26 -2.78 3.59 13.08
CA LEU A 26 -3.22 4.09 11.78
C LEU A 26 -3.52 2.91 10.86
N VAL A 27 -4.78 2.84 10.41
CA VAL A 27 -5.31 1.72 9.62
C VAL A 27 -5.51 2.15 8.17
N PHE A 28 -4.85 1.45 7.26
CA PHE A 28 -4.85 1.69 5.82
C PHE A 28 -5.71 0.66 5.11
N GLN A 29 -6.89 1.09 4.67
CA GLN A 29 -7.78 0.24 3.89
C GLN A 29 -7.18 -0.09 2.51
N GLY A 30 -7.62 -1.19 1.91
CA GLY A 30 -7.41 -1.47 0.49
C GLY A 30 -8.24 -0.53 -0.40
N GLY A 31 -7.81 -0.35 -1.65
CA GLY A 31 -8.51 0.53 -2.60
C GLY A 31 -7.74 0.85 -3.89
N GLY A 32 -6.70 0.08 -4.23
CA GLY A 32 -5.87 0.30 -5.42
C GLY A 32 -5.35 1.73 -5.51
N ALA A 33 -5.62 2.43 -6.62
CA ALA A 33 -5.12 3.78 -6.85
C ALA A 33 -5.58 4.82 -5.81
N LEU A 34 -6.71 4.59 -5.11
CA LEU A 34 -7.17 5.48 -4.03
C LEU A 34 -6.22 5.49 -2.82
N GLY A 35 -5.30 4.51 -2.74
CA GLY A 35 -4.23 4.50 -1.74
C GLY A 35 -3.35 5.75 -1.77
N ALA A 36 -3.31 6.50 -2.88
CA ALA A 36 -2.50 7.72 -2.99
C ALA A 36 -2.93 8.78 -1.98
N TYR A 37 -4.23 8.87 -1.69
CA TYR A 37 -4.75 9.80 -0.69
C TYR A 37 -4.27 9.47 0.74
N GLN A 38 -3.96 8.19 1.01
CA GLN A 38 -3.46 7.78 2.32
C GLN A 38 -2.07 8.35 2.61
N ALA A 39 -1.25 8.58 1.58
CA ALA A 39 0.04 9.26 1.74
C ALA A 39 -0.16 10.71 2.21
N GLY A 40 -1.17 11.41 1.67
CA GLY A 40 -1.55 12.75 2.12
C GLY A 40 -2.11 12.77 3.54
N VAL A 41 -2.90 11.76 3.92
CA VAL A 41 -3.36 11.60 5.32
C VAL A 41 -2.17 11.40 6.26
N TYR A 42 -1.23 10.54 5.90
CA TYR A 42 -0.02 10.32 6.71
C TYR A 42 0.83 11.60 6.80
N GLN A 43 0.99 12.34 5.70
CA GLN A 43 1.68 13.63 5.70
C GLN A 43 1.05 14.61 6.69
N ALA A 44 -0.26 14.80 6.64
CA ALA A 44 -0.96 15.70 7.54
C ALA A 44 -0.82 15.28 9.03
N LEU A 45 -0.83 13.98 9.32
CA LEU A 45 -0.60 13.46 10.67
C LEU A 45 0.84 13.72 11.14
N ALA A 46 1.83 13.46 10.29
CA ALA A 46 3.23 13.70 10.61
C ALA A 46 3.52 15.19 10.84
N GLU A 47 2.98 16.09 9.99
CA GLU A 47 3.07 17.54 10.16
C GLU A 47 2.37 18.03 11.44
N ALA A 48 1.31 17.35 11.86
CA ALA A 48 0.61 17.62 13.12
C ALA A 48 1.31 17.01 14.36
N GLY A 49 2.49 16.40 14.20
CA GLY A 49 3.25 15.79 15.29
C GLY A 49 2.68 14.46 15.80
N CYS A 50 1.82 13.81 15.01
CA CYS A 50 1.27 12.50 15.32
C CYS A 50 2.14 11.40 14.70
N GLU A 51 2.73 10.56 15.55
CA GLU A 51 3.58 9.44 15.15
C GLU A 51 2.90 8.12 15.55
N PRO A 52 2.14 7.47 14.64
CA PRO A 52 1.48 6.20 14.96
C PRO A 52 2.50 5.12 15.33
N SER A 53 2.29 4.52 16.50
CA SER A 53 3.07 3.38 17.01
C SER A 53 2.69 2.05 16.37
N TRP A 54 1.49 1.96 15.79
CA TRP A 54 0.98 0.76 15.11
C TRP A 54 0.40 1.14 13.75
N LEU A 55 0.88 0.47 12.71
CA LEU A 55 0.38 0.59 11.35
C LEU A 55 -0.29 -0.73 10.98
N SER A 56 -1.48 -0.66 10.39
CA SER A 56 -2.16 -1.84 9.87
C SER A 56 -2.63 -1.58 8.46
N GLY A 57 -2.47 -2.54 7.55
CA GLY A 57 -2.86 -2.33 6.16
C GLY A 57 -3.33 -3.59 5.45
N VAL A 58 -4.16 -3.39 4.43
CA VAL A 58 -4.55 -4.42 3.46
C VAL A 58 -4.35 -3.91 2.03
N SER A 59 -3.89 -4.77 1.12
CA SER A 59 -3.60 -4.44 -0.27
C SER A 59 -2.66 -3.24 -0.40
N ILE A 60 -3.01 -2.23 -1.20
CA ILE A 60 -2.22 -0.99 -1.32
C ILE A 60 -1.98 -0.30 0.04
N GLY A 61 -2.90 -0.47 1.00
CA GLY A 61 -2.75 0.03 2.35
C GLY A 61 -1.64 -0.68 3.11
N ALA A 62 -1.44 -1.98 2.90
CA ALA A 62 -0.31 -2.72 3.45
C ALA A 62 1.02 -2.20 2.89
N ILE A 63 1.06 -1.84 1.61
CA ILE A 63 2.25 -1.26 0.97
C ILE A 63 2.58 0.09 1.58
N ASN A 64 1.61 1.00 1.67
CA ASN A 64 1.80 2.31 2.32
C ASN A 64 2.25 2.14 3.79
N ALA A 65 1.58 1.27 4.55
CA ALA A 65 1.92 0.99 5.94
C ALA A 65 3.36 0.45 6.08
N ALA A 66 3.77 -0.47 5.22
CA ALA A 66 5.10 -1.06 5.24
C ALA A 66 6.20 -0.06 4.85
N ILE A 67 5.95 0.82 3.86
CA ILE A 67 6.87 1.92 3.52
C ILE A 67 7.07 2.86 4.70
N ILE A 68 6.00 3.19 5.44
CA ILE A 68 6.07 4.04 6.64
C ILE A 68 6.82 3.32 7.76
N ALA A 69 6.53 2.02 7.98
CA ALA A 69 7.14 1.22 9.04
C ALA A 69 8.65 1.01 8.83
N GLY A 70 9.07 0.66 7.60
CA GLY A 70 10.45 0.32 7.26
C GLY A 70 11.32 1.51 6.87
N ASN A 71 11.02 2.70 7.38
CA ASN A 71 11.84 3.89 7.13
C ASN A 71 11.91 4.80 8.37
N GLU A 72 13.06 5.45 8.53
CA GLU A 72 13.24 6.55 9.47
C GLU A 72 12.29 7.71 9.17
N SER A 73 11.87 8.45 10.21
CA SER A 73 10.85 9.50 10.09
C SER A 73 11.14 10.52 9.00
N SER A 74 12.41 10.90 8.83
CA SER A 74 12.87 11.85 7.82
C SER A 74 12.73 11.37 6.37
N ARG A 75 12.56 10.07 6.12
CA ARG A 75 12.50 9.48 4.77
C ARG A 75 11.14 8.96 4.36
N ARG A 76 10.20 8.76 5.30
CA ARG A 76 8.90 8.10 5.02
C ARG A 76 8.10 8.78 3.91
N LEU A 77 7.95 10.10 3.98
CA LEU A 77 7.22 10.86 2.96
C LEU A 77 7.91 10.80 1.59
N GLN A 78 9.24 10.94 1.57
CA GLN A 78 10.03 10.79 0.35
C GLN A 78 9.85 9.40 -0.28
N ARG A 79 9.86 8.32 0.53
CA ARG A 79 9.68 6.96 0.02
C ARG A 79 8.26 6.68 -0.46
N LEU A 80 7.25 7.19 0.24
CA LEU A 80 5.87 7.13 -0.23
C LEU A 80 5.71 7.85 -1.57
N GLU A 81 6.26 9.06 -1.69
CA GLU A 81 6.24 9.79 -2.96
C GLU A 81 6.96 9.02 -4.06
N GLN A 82 8.15 8.46 -3.78
CA GLN A 82 8.89 7.65 -4.74
C GLN A 82 8.09 6.43 -5.21
N PHE A 83 7.39 5.73 -4.31
CA PHE A 83 6.48 4.64 -4.68
C PHE A 83 5.40 5.13 -5.65
N TRP A 84 4.65 6.16 -5.26
CA TRP A 84 3.54 6.66 -6.06
C TRP A 84 3.99 7.22 -7.41
N GLN A 85 5.13 7.92 -7.48
CA GLN A 85 5.72 8.37 -8.74
C GLN A 85 6.12 7.20 -9.64
N THR A 86 6.69 6.13 -9.07
CA THR A 86 7.06 4.93 -9.83
C THR A 86 5.82 4.28 -10.46
N ILE A 87 4.79 4.05 -9.65
CA ILE A 87 3.57 3.37 -10.09
C ILE A 87 2.53 4.31 -10.71
N SER A 88 2.85 5.57 -11.00
CA SER A 88 1.94 6.49 -11.72
C SER A 88 2.63 7.32 -12.80
N GLY A 89 3.95 7.20 -12.95
CA GLY A 89 4.78 8.03 -13.81
C GLY A 89 4.55 7.83 -15.31
N ARG A 90 3.76 6.83 -15.73
CA ARG A 90 3.43 6.62 -17.16
C ARG A 90 2.53 7.74 -17.66
N LYS A 91 3.12 8.70 -18.38
CA LYS A 91 2.38 9.75 -19.09
C LYS A 91 1.73 9.17 -20.35
N ILE A 92 0.40 9.28 -20.44
CA ILE A 92 -0.36 8.84 -21.63
C ILE A 92 -0.19 9.83 -22.78
N TRP A 93 -0.34 11.13 -22.50
CA TRP A 93 -0.13 12.22 -23.45
C TRP A 93 0.79 13.27 -22.83
N ALA A 94 1.61 13.92 -23.66
CA ALA A 94 2.45 15.04 -23.21
C ALA A 94 1.61 16.23 -22.72
N TYR A 95 0.43 16.41 -23.31
CA TYR A 95 -0.56 17.42 -22.95
C TYR A 95 -1.96 16.79 -23.02
N THR A 96 -2.79 17.05 -22.01
CA THR A 96 -4.22 16.70 -22.04
C THR A 96 -5.01 17.99 -22.12
N PRO A 97 -5.77 18.22 -23.21
CA PRO A 97 -6.62 19.41 -23.31
C PRO A 97 -7.63 19.50 -22.16
N GLU A 98 -8.05 20.70 -21.83
CA GLU A 98 -9.10 20.92 -20.82
C GLU A 98 -10.46 20.38 -21.29
N GLY A 99 -11.25 19.88 -20.34
CA GLY A 99 -12.58 19.33 -20.58
C GLY A 99 -12.70 17.85 -20.20
N ASP A 100 -13.87 17.47 -19.70
CA ASP A 100 -14.10 16.14 -19.16
C ASP A 100 -14.01 15.03 -20.21
N ILE A 101 -14.31 15.32 -21.47
CA ILE A 101 -14.19 14.37 -22.59
C ILE A 101 -12.73 13.92 -22.77
N TYR A 102 -11.78 14.87 -22.79
CA TYR A 102 -10.37 14.56 -22.95
C TYR A 102 -9.81 13.84 -21.72
N ARG A 103 -10.28 14.21 -20.52
CA ARG A 103 -9.94 13.52 -19.27
C ARG A 103 -10.41 12.07 -19.27
N ASP A 104 -11.64 11.81 -19.71
CA ASP A 104 -12.21 10.45 -19.79
C ASP A 104 -11.45 9.59 -20.81
N ILE A 105 -11.19 10.10 -22.02
CA ILE A 105 -10.41 9.38 -23.03
C ILE A 105 -9.02 9.04 -22.49
N ARG A 106 -8.34 10.00 -21.85
CA ARG A 106 -7.02 9.77 -21.25
C ARG A 106 -7.08 8.69 -20.17
N ASN A 107 -8.07 8.75 -19.28
CA ASN A 107 -8.21 7.79 -18.20
C ASN A 107 -8.49 6.37 -18.75
N ARG A 108 -9.39 6.23 -19.72
CA ARG A 108 -9.65 4.95 -20.40
C ARG A 108 -8.40 4.41 -21.09
N THR A 109 -7.67 5.28 -21.79
CA THR A 109 -6.40 4.90 -22.44
C THR A 109 -5.38 4.43 -21.40
N SER A 110 -5.29 5.11 -20.25
CA SER A 110 -4.43 4.71 -19.13
C SER A 110 -4.80 3.32 -18.58
N SER A 111 -6.09 3.09 -18.34
CA SER A 111 -6.59 1.79 -17.87
C SER A 111 -6.31 0.68 -18.88
N TRP A 112 -6.54 0.92 -20.17
CA TRP A 112 -6.22 -0.03 -21.23
C TRP A 112 -4.72 -0.35 -21.30
N MET A 113 -3.86 0.67 -21.29
CA MET A 113 -2.41 0.52 -21.24
C MET A 113 -1.95 -0.29 -20.02
N THR A 114 -2.56 -0.04 -18.86
CA THR A 114 -2.28 -0.77 -17.62
C THR A 114 -2.64 -2.26 -17.77
N MET A 115 -3.77 -2.58 -18.41
CA MET A 115 -4.16 -3.97 -18.66
C MET A 115 -3.24 -4.68 -19.65
N VAL A 116 -2.82 -4.01 -20.74
CA VAL A 116 -2.06 -4.68 -21.82
C VAL A 116 -0.54 -4.62 -21.65
N MET A 117 -0.01 -3.65 -20.90
CA MET A 117 1.43 -3.47 -20.67
C MET A 117 1.84 -3.60 -19.21
N GLY A 118 0.88 -3.82 -18.30
CA GLY A 118 1.14 -3.81 -16.87
C GLY A 118 1.37 -2.40 -16.32
N GLN A 119 1.76 -2.34 -15.05
CA GLN A 119 2.09 -1.11 -14.34
C GLN A 119 3.56 -1.12 -13.87
N PRO A 120 4.37 -0.13 -14.29
CA PRO A 120 5.79 -0.09 -13.95
C PRO A 120 6.03 -0.13 -12.43
N GLY A 121 6.96 -0.99 -12.01
CA GLY A 121 7.31 -1.16 -10.59
C GLY A 121 6.22 -1.87 -9.78
N PHE A 122 5.23 -2.48 -10.46
CA PHE A 122 4.11 -3.12 -9.78
C PHE A 122 3.77 -4.49 -10.39
N PHE A 123 3.39 -4.55 -11.67
CA PHE A 123 3.13 -5.83 -12.34
C PHE A 123 3.31 -5.75 -13.85
N LYS A 124 3.50 -6.92 -14.47
CA LYS A 124 3.55 -7.10 -15.93
C LYS A 124 2.62 -8.22 -16.40
N PRO A 125 2.07 -8.17 -17.62
CA PRO A 125 1.33 -9.28 -18.19
C PRO A 125 2.23 -10.51 -18.32
N ARG A 126 1.69 -11.70 -18.01
CA ARG A 126 2.42 -12.95 -18.24
C ARG A 126 2.52 -13.25 -19.74
N ASN A 127 3.66 -13.79 -20.14
CA ASN A 127 3.87 -14.39 -21.45
C ASN A 127 4.61 -15.72 -21.25
N PRO A 128 3.98 -16.87 -21.53
CA PRO A 128 2.65 -17.03 -22.13
C PRO A 128 1.49 -16.67 -21.17
N ASN A 129 0.30 -16.44 -21.73
CA ASN A 129 -0.93 -16.20 -20.97
C ASN A 129 -1.30 -17.46 -20.14
N PRO A 130 -1.91 -17.32 -18.94
CA PRO A 130 -2.30 -18.46 -18.10
C PRO A 130 -3.16 -19.53 -18.80
N TRP A 131 -3.97 -19.18 -19.79
CA TRP A 131 -4.77 -20.15 -20.56
C TRP A 131 -3.95 -21.04 -21.51
N MET A 132 -2.71 -20.64 -21.81
CA MET A 132 -1.78 -21.41 -22.62
C MET A 132 -0.82 -22.24 -21.76
N GLU A 133 -0.83 -22.03 -20.44
CA GLU A 133 0.00 -22.75 -19.48
C GLU A 133 -0.60 -24.13 -19.16
N GLN A 134 0.26 -25.06 -18.77
CA GLN A 134 -0.18 -26.38 -18.33
C GLN A 134 -0.90 -26.27 -16.98
N PRO A 135 -2.01 -27.02 -16.74
CA PRO A 135 -2.67 -27.06 -15.45
C PRO A 135 -1.69 -27.38 -14.31
N GLY A 136 -1.68 -26.55 -13.27
CA GLY A 136 -0.79 -26.70 -12.11
C GLY A 136 0.55 -25.96 -12.22
N ALA A 137 0.88 -25.36 -13.37
CA ALA A 137 2.01 -24.45 -13.47
C ALA A 137 1.77 -23.16 -12.66
N GLU A 138 2.83 -22.56 -12.11
CA GLU A 138 2.76 -21.30 -11.36
C GLU A 138 2.11 -20.17 -12.18
N GLY A 139 2.45 -20.11 -13.47
CA GLY A 139 1.91 -19.15 -14.44
C GLY A 139 0.44 -19.36 -14.81
N ALA A 140 -0.18 -20.50 -14.46
CA ALA A 140 -1.55 -20.83 -14.86
C ALA A 140 -2.63 -20.17 -13.97
N THR A 141 -2.24 -19.54 -12.85
CA THR A 141 -3.19 -19.02 -11.84
C THR A 141 -3.40 -17.51 -11.87
N SER A 142 -2.64 -16.78 -12.68
CA SER A 142 -2.72 -15.32 -12.74
C SER A 142 -2.46 -14.74 -14.14
N PHE A 143 -3.08 -13.62 -14.47
CA PHE A 143 -2.81 -12.90 -15.74
C PHE A 143 -1.53 -12.08 -15.71
N TYR A 144 -1.13 -11.63 -14.52
CA TYR A 144 0.04 -10.78 -14.33
C TYR A 144 1.05 -11.42 -13.39
N ASP A 145 2.30 -11.01 -13.56
CA ASP A 145 3.42 -11.29 -12.67
C ASP A 145 3.75 -10.05 -11.84
N THR A 146 4.09 -10.24 -10.57
CA THR A 146 4.32 -9.17 -9.58
C THR A 146 5.77 -9.11 -9.09
N ALA A 147 6.74 -9.67 -9.83
CA ALA A 147 8.15 -9.59 -9.46
C ALA A 147 8.65 -8.14 -9.34
N GLU A 148 8.17 -7.23 -10.20
CA GLU A 148 8.52 -5.80 -10.11
C GLU A 148 8.04 -5.14 -8.81
N LEU A 149 6.90 -5.57 -8.25
CA LEU A 149 6.46 -5.10 -6.94
C LEU A 149 7.46 -5.53 -5.86
N LYS A 150 7.94 -6.79 -5.91
CA LYS A 150 8.96 -7.27 -4.97
C LYS A 150 10.21 -6.40 -4.99
N GLU A 151 10.75 -6.15 -6.18
CA GLU A 151 11.92 -5.29 -6.37
C GLU A 151 11.67 -3.86 -5.86
N THR A 152 10.50 -3.31 -6.15
CA THR A 152 10.11 -1.98 -5.69
C THR A 152 10.04 -1.92 -4.17
N LEU A 153 9.39 -2.88 -3.52
CA LEU A 153 9.32 -2.97 -2.06
C LEU A 153 10.71 -3.08 -1.44
N GLN A 154 11.57 -3.96 -1.96
CA GLN A 154 12.95 -4.11 -1.49
C GLN A 154 13.79 -2.84 -1.65
N SER A 155 13.51 -2.01 -2.68
CA SER A 155 14.23 -0.75 -2.89
C SER A 155 13.75 0.40 -1.99
N LEU A 156 12.53 0.34 -1.49
CA LEU A 156 11.87 1.42 -0.74
C LEU A 156 11.76 1.15 0.76
N ILE A 157 11.86 -0.10 1.18
CA ILE A 157 11.62 -0.55 2.55
C ILE A 157 12.91 -1.17 3.09
N ASP A 158 13.37 -0.66 4.22
CA ASP A 158 14.36 -1.35 5.04
C ASP A 158 13.62 -2.35 5.95
N PHE A 159 13.73 -3.63 5.62
CA PHE A 159 13.04 -4.69 6.35
C PHE A 159 13.65 -4.96 7.73
N ASP A 160 14.89 -4.53 8.00
CA ASP A 160 15.45 -4.63 9.34
C ASP A 160 14.87 -3.54 10.24
N ILE A 161 14.71 -2.31 9.72
CA ILE A 161 13.98 -1.25 10.43
C ILE A 161 12.52 -1.65 10.65
N LEU A 162 11.86 -2.19 9.62
CA LEU A 162 10.44 -2.59 9.68
C LEU A 162 10.18 -3.60 10.82
N ASN A 163 11.16 -4.47 11.09
CA ASN A 163 11.07 -5.53 12.10
C ASN A 163 11.85 -5.23 13.40
N ASP A 164 12.30 -3.98 13.62
CA ASP A 164 13.13 -3.63 14.80
C ASP A 164 12.34 -3.50 16.12
N GLY A 165 11.01 -3.58 16.05
CA GLY A 165 10.10 -3.50 17.19
C GLY A 165 9.74 -2.08 17.64
N LYS A 166 10.30 -1.02 17.04
CA LYS A 166 9.95 0.38 17.37
C LYS A 166 8.56 0.78 16.86
N LYS A 167 8.12 0.18 15.75
CA LYS A 167 6.75 0.32 15.21
C LYS A 167 6.20 -1.05 14.93
N ARG A 168 4.95 -1.26 15.32
CA ARG A 168 4.24 -2.49 15.00
C ARG A 168 3.61 -2.36 13.62
N LEU A 169 3.75 -3.38 12.78
CA LEU A 169 3.04 -3.50 11.50
C LEU A 169 2.16 -4.76 11.52
N SER A 170 0.91 -4.61 11.12
CA SER A 170 0.00 -5.73 10.82
C SER A 170 -0.44 -5.71 9.35
N VAL A 171 -0.22 -6.81 8.65
CA VAL A 171 -0.54 -6.96 7.22
C VAL A 171 -1.63 -8.03 7.07
N GLY A 172 -2.80 -7.62 6.58
CA GLY A 172 -3.92 -8.54 6.40
C GLY A 172 -3.89 -9.24 5.04
N ALA A 173 -4.09 -10.55 5.03
CA ALA A 173 -4.18 -11.40 3.84
C ALA A 173 -5.27 -12.48 4.06
N VAL A 174 -5.59 -13.26 3.03
CA VAL A 174 -6.54 -14.36 3.03
C VAL A 174 -5.81 -15.65 2.70
N ASN A 175 -5.90 -16.65 3.56
CA ASN A 175 -5.33 -17.97 3.28
C ASN A 175 -6.17 -18.68 2.21
N VAL A 176 -5.55 -19.05 1.08
CA VAL A 176 -6.24 -19.60 -0.11
C VAL A 176 -6.94 -20.92 0.19
N ARG A 177 -6.36 -21.76 1.06
CA ARG A 177 -6.91 -23.09 1.39
C ARG A 177 -8.14 -23.00 2.29
N THR A 178 -8.14 -22.07 3.24
CA THR A 178 -9.18 -21.98 4.28
C THR A 178 -10.21 -20.88 4.03
N GLY A 179 -9.89 -19.89 3.20
CA GLY A 179 -10.71 -18.70 2.97
C GLY A 179 -10.73 -17.71 4.15
N ASN A 180 -9.93 -17.95 5.19
CA ASN A 180 -9.91 -17.11 6.39
C ASN A 180 -8.91 -15.96 6.27
N PHE A 181 -9.30 -14.81 6.84
CA PHE A 181 -8.38 -13.69 7.04
C PHE A 181 -7.29 -14.06 8.05
N VAL A 182 -6.06 -13.66 7.73
CA VAL A 182 -4.89 -13.74 8.59
C VAL A 182 -4.26 -12.36 8.68
N TYR A 183 -3.61 -12.08 9.81
CA TYR A 183 -2.77 -10.90 9.98
C TYR A 183 -1.36 -11.34 10.32
N PHE A 184 -0.43 -11.07 9.41
CA PHE A 184 1.00 -11.16 9.70
C PHE A 184 1.38 -9.93 10.51
N ASP A 185 2.06 -10.13 11.63
CA ASP A 185 2.31 -9.07 12.61
C ASP A 185 3.76 -9.11 13.08
N THR A 186 4.44 -7.96 13.07
CA THR A 186 5.86 -7.84 13.47
C THR A 186 6.11 -8.25 14.92
N ASP A 187 5.09 -8.26 15.80
CA ASP A 187 5.22 -8.77 17.17
C ASP A 187 5.32 -10.31 17.21
N LYS A 188 4.94 -11.00 16.13
CA LYS A 188 4.79 -12.47 16.08
C LYS A 188 5.69 -13.13 15.06
N VAL A 189 5.90 -12.49 13.92
CA VAL A 189 6.65 -13.03 12.78
C VAL A 189 7.49 -11.94 12.16
N ARG A 190 8.60 -12.32 11.53
CA ARG A 190 9.36 -11.40 10.70
C ARG A 190 8.60 -11.17 9.40
N ILE A 191 8.30 -9.90 9.12
CA ILE A 191 7.67 -9.48 7.87
C ILE A 191 8.76 -9.33 6.79
N GLU A 192 8.46 -9.89 5.63
CA GLU A 192 9.28 -9.95 4.41
C GLU A 192 8.43 -9.43 3.23
N PRO A 193 9.02 -9.11 2.06
CA PRO A 193 8.27 -8.59 0.91
C PRO A 193 7.04 -9.43 0.55
N GLU A 194 7.15 -10.76 0.67
CA GLU A 194 6.10 -11.73 0.36
C GLU A 194 4.83 -11.51 1.19
N HIS A 195 4.95 -11.11 2.46
CA HIS A 195 3.80 -10.83 3.32
C HIS A 195 2.99 -9.63 2.83
N ILE A 196 3.70 -8.60 2.35
CA ILE A 196 3.09 -7.39 1.78
C ILE A 196 2.46 -7.71 0.41
N MET A 197 3.17 -8.48 -0.42
CA MET A 197 2.68 -8.93 -1.72
C MET A 197 1.45 -9.83 -1.59
N ALA A 198 1.42 -10.71 -0.58
CA ALA A 198 0.26 -11.55 -0.28
C ALA A 198 -0.98 -10.69 -0.07
N SER A 199 -0.90 -9.67 0.79
CA SER A 199 -1.99 -8.73 1.04
C SER A 199 -2.50 -8.00 -0.21
N GLY A 200 -1.64 -7.82 -1.21
CA GLY A 200 -1.93 -7.17 -2.47
C GLY A 200 -2.43 -8.09 -3.58
N ALA A 201 -2.45 -9.40 -3.36
CA ALA A 201 -2.70 -10.36 -4.43
C ALA A 201 -4.21 -10.49 -4.73
N LEU A 202 -4.59 -10.02 -5.92
CA LEU A 202 -5.99 -9.97 -6.35
C LEU A 202 -6.27 -11.07 -7.39
N PRO A 203 -6.97 -12.17 -7.06
CA PRO A 203 -7.30 -13.19 -8.05
C PRO A 203 -8.38 -12.70 -9.04
N PRO A 204 -8.32 -13.09 -10.33
CA PRO A 204 -7.26 -13.85 -11.00
C PRO A 204 -6.14 -12.96 -11.59
N ALA A 205 -6.05 -11.69 -11.21
CA ALA A 205 -5.04 -10.78 -11.75
C ALA A 205 -3.63 -11.13 -11.27
N PHE A 206 -3.43 -11.26 -9.96
CA PHE A 206 -2.12 -11.52 -9.33
C PHE A 206 -2.04 -12.92 -8.73
N PRO A 207 -0.84 -13.52 -8.72
CA PRO A 207 -0.66 -14.88 -8.22
C PRO A 207 -0.82 -14.92 -6.69
N SER A 208 -1.23 -16.07 -6.15
CA SER A 208 -1.10 -16.32 -4.71
C SER A 208 0.36 -16.34 -4.31
N ILE A 209 0.67 -15.77 -3.14
CA ILE A 209 2.03 -15.75 -2.62
C ILE A 209 2.22 -16.88 -1.62
N ARG A 210 3.30 -17.64 -1.78
CA ARG A 210 3.64 -18.74 -0.88
C ARG A 210 4.46 -18.24 0.30
N ILE A 211 3.96 -18.43 1.51
CA ILE A 211 4.61 -18.06 2.77
C ILE A 211 4.57 -19.27 3.69
N GLU A 212 5.73 -19.73 4.17
CA GLU A 212 5.87 -20.88 5.08
C GLU A 212 5.12 -22.15 4.64
N GLY A 213 5.04 -22.40 3.32
CA GLY A 213 4.39 -23.58 2.77
C GLY A 213 2.89 -23.43 2.48
N GLU A 214 2.27 -22.33 2.90
CA GLU A 214 0.87 -22.00 2.65
C GLU A 214 0.75 -20.91 1.57
N TYR A 215 -0.43 -20.78 0.96
CA TYR A 215 -0.70 -19.79 -0.09
C TYR A 215 -1.69 -18.72 0.39
N TYR A 216 -1.41 -17.47 0.03
CA TYR A 216 -2.17 -16.30 0.47
C TYR A 216 -2.51 -15.34 -0.68
N TRP A 217 -3.67 -14.68 -0.55
CA TRP A 217 -4.16 -13.55 -1.34
C TRP A 217 -4.46 -12.32 -0.48
#